data_AF-A2HIS3-F1
#
_entry.id   AF-A2HIS3-F1
#
_cell.length_a   1.000
_cell.length_b   1.000
_cell.length_c   1.000
_cell.angle_alpha   90.00
_cell.angle_beta   90.00
_cell.angle_gamma   90.00
#
_symmetry.space_group_name_H-M   'P 1'
#
loop_
_entity.id
_entity.type
_entity.pdbx_description
1 polymer ?
#
loop_
_entity_poly.entity_id
_entity_poly.type
_entity_poly.pdbx_seq_one_letter_code
_entity_poly.pdbx_strand_id
1 'polypeptide(L)'
;MSTLENTTTVIVHEAINEEYEWVQFNKQLRLIRSVKDDMYQMQSILTACFAPDTKHADDWFKNQSTQELLSEISLDRLFSVMHKTHENRKNLPINLRGYYVHRLLVNAVAMWASPRYAWHVYRLLDEIHRQERGEMEKKLQAKDEVIESKDKSIQKRIPRSVPKGKEKSYKYMIYTEELEKEEDRDMVMLHLVRRNNKSFYDLAKIYKSDRNWFYRENLPISMTPNEQIKEIVKNTLPQTHYDIK
;
A
#
# COMPACT_ATOMS: atom_id res chain seq x y z
N MET A 1 1.51 -20.23 24.37
CA MET A 1 2.16 -18.92 24.50
C MET A 1 3.61 -19.08 24.07
N SER A 2 3.92 -18.84 22.79
CA SER A 2 5.30 -18.92 22.28
C SER A 2 5.93 -17.55 22.50
N THR A 3 6.83 -17.45 23.47
CA THR A 3 7.67 -16.26 23.67
C THR A 3 8.58 -16.12 22.45
N LEU A 4 8.24 -15.20 21.56
CA LEU A 4 9.20 -14.63 20.63
C LEU A 4 10.27 -13.96 21.48
N GLU A 5 11.37 -14.68 21.73
CA GLU A 5 12.62 -14.04 22.11
C GLU A 5 12.99 -13.11 20.95
N ASN A 6 12.62 -11.84 21.08
CA ASN A 6 13.20 -10.76 20.30
C ASN A 6 14.69 -10.86 20.51
N THR A 7 15.36 -11.53 19.58
CA THR A 7 16.80 -11.56 19.62
C THR A 7 17.28 -10.24 19.07
N THR A 8 17.36 -9.26 19.96
CA THR A 8 18.21 -8.11 19.71
C THR A 8 19.64 -8.62 19.73
N THR A 9 20.15 -9.08 18.57
CA THR A 9 21.58 -9.14 18.31
C THR A 9 22.07 -7.71 18.38
N VAL A 10 22.39 -7.23 19.58
CA VAL A 10 23.13 -5.98 19.74
C VAL A 10 24.43 -6.19 18.97
N ILE A 11 24.61 -5.46 17.88
CA ILE A 11 25.85 -5.49 17.12
C ILE A 11 26.87 -4.80 18.01
N VAL A 12 27.68 -5.61 18.68
CA VAL A 12 28.75 -5.12 19.56
C VAL A 12 29.97 -4.87 18.69
N HIS A 13 30.45 -3.62 18.74
CA HIS A 13 31.69 -3.17 18.13
C HIS A 13 32.73 -2.97 19.24
N GLU A 14 33.90 -3.59 19.11
CA GLU A 14 35.02 -3.43 20.03
C GLU A 14 36.28 -3.05 19.23
N ALA A 15 36.77 -1.84 19.41
CA ALA A 15 37.90 -1.32 18.65
C ALA A 15 39.19 -2.12 18.94
N ILE A 16 39.91 -2.50 17.89
CA ILE A 16 41.26 -3.08 17.98
C ILE A 16 42.29 -1.96 17.81
N ASN A 17 42.06 -1.08 16.83
CA ASN A 17 42.81 0.16 16.58
C ASN A 17 41.92 1.14 15.78
N GLU A 18 42.48 2.24 15.27
CA GLU A 18 41.72 3.24 14.50
C GLU A 18 41.12 2.73 13.18
N GLU A 19 41.68 1.66 12.60
CA GLU A 19 41.27 1.13 11.30
C GLU A 19 40.50 -0.20 11.38
N TYR A 20 40.57 -0.90 12.52
CA TYR A 20 40.07 -2.26 12.69
C TYR A 20 39.30 -2.44 14.00
N GLU A 21 38.22 -3.21 13.93
CA GLU A 21 37.35 -3.51 15.06
C GLU A 21 36.88 -4.96 15.04
N TRP A 22 36.58 -5.49 16.22
CA TRP A 22 35.78 -6.70 16.38
C TRP A 22 34.30 -6.35 16.25
N VAL A 23 33.58 -7.11 15.42
CA VAL A 23 32.14 -6.96 15.23
C VAL A 23 31.44 -8.28 15.51
N GLN A 24 30.40 -8.24 16.34
CA GLN A 24 29.45 -9.35 16.47
C GLN A 24 28.51 -9.35 15.25
N PHE A 25 28.92 -10.06 14.19
CA PHE A 25 28.19 -10.10 12.91
C PHE A 25 26.82 -10.77 13.04
N ASN A 26 26.73 -11.83 13.82
CA ASN A 26 25.47 -12.47 14.22
C ASN A 26 25.68 -13.23 15.55
N LYS A 27 24.71 -14.04 16.01
CA LYS A 27 24.84 -14.82 17.26
C LYS A 27 26.08 -15.73 17.34
N GLN A 28 26.65 -16.13 16.20
CA GLN A 28 27.68 -17.17 16.11
C GLN A 28 29.03 -16.64 15.63
N LEU A 29 29.03 -15.55 14.86
CA LEU A 29 30.23 -15.00 14.24
C LEU A 29 30.64 -13.71 14.93
N ARG A 30 31.82 -13.74 15.53
CA ARG A 30 32.56 -12.56 16.00
C ARG A 30 33.79 -12.40 15.11
N LEU A 31 33.84 -11.31 14.34
CA LEU A 31 34.75 -11.15 13.21
C LEU A 31 35.55 -9.86 13.30
N ILE A 32 36.71 -9.82 12.65
CA ILE A 32 37.50 -8.60 12.48
C ILE A 32 37.00 -7.87 11.22
N ARG A 33 36.63 -6.60 11.37
CA ARG A 33 36.17 -5.71 10.32
C ARG A 33 37.16 -4.56 10.15
N SER A 34 37.42 -4.22 8.89
CA SER A 34 38.11 -3.00 8.48
C SER A 34 37.10 -1.86 8.40
N VAL A 35 37.26 -0.83 9.24
CA VAL A 35 36.30 0.29 9.37
C VAL A 35 36.23 1.12 8.09
N LYS A 36 37.37 1.27 7.40
CA LYS A 36 37.52 2.14 6.22
C LYS A 36 36.71 1.67 5.01
N ASP A 37 36.61 0.38 4.80
CA ASP A 37 36.06 -0.21 3.57
C ASP A 37 35.04 -1.33 3.80
N ASP A 38 34.60 -1.53 5.05
CA ASP A 38 33.56 -2.50 5.43
C ASP A 38 33.88 -3.96 5.04
N MET A 39 35.18 -4.30 5.02
CA MET A 39 35.66 -5.64 4.67
C MET A 39 35.95 -6.48 5.92
N TYR A 40 35.74 -7.78 5.83
CA TYR A 40 35.87 -8.71 6.96
C TYR A 40 37.04 -9.67 6.75
N GLN A 41 37.84 -9.89 7.78
CA GLN A 41 39.01 -10.77 7.71
C GLN A 41 38.57 -12.24 7.65
N MET A 42 38.98 -12.96 6.61
CA MET A 42 38.63 -14.38 6.44
C MET A 42 39.17 -15.27 7.56
N GLN A 43 40.35 -14.95 8.10
CA GLN A 43 40.91 -15.73 9.21
C GLN A 43 40.00 -15.68 10.45
N SER A 44 39.44 -14.51 10.77
CA SER A 44 38.48 -14.37 11.86
C SER A 44 37.20 -15.19 11.63
N ILE A 45 36.76 -15.32 10.38
CA ILE A 45 35.61 -16.17 10.00
C ILE A 45 35.94 -17.65 10.23
N LEU A 46 37.11 -18.11 9.76
CA LEU A 46 37.56 -19.49 9.94
C LEU A 46 37.65 -19.86 11.43
N THR A 47 38.24 -18.98 12.23
CA THR A 47 38.34 -19.15 13.68
C THR A 47 36.96 -19.18 14.35
N ALA A 48 36.06 -18.26 14.01
CA ALA A 48 34.70 -18.24 14.56
C ALA A 48 33.87 -19.48 14.16
N CYS A 49 34.13 -20.04 12.97
CA CYS A 49 33.48 -21.25 12.49
C CYS A 49 34.10 -22.55 12.99
N PHE A 50 35.16 -22.51 13.81
CA PHE A 50 35.95 -23.67 14.23
C PHE A 50 36.39 -24.53 13.03
N ALA A 51 36.84 -23.87 11.96
CA ALA A 51 37.33 -24.55 10.77
C ALA A 51 38.57 -25.40 11.11
N PRO A 52 38.75 -26.56 10.45
CA PRO A 52 39.95 -27.36 10.63
C PRO A 52 41.20 -26.61 10.14
N ASP A 53 42.33 -26.82 10.79
CA ASP A 53 43.62 -26.16 10.47
C ASP A 53 44.11 -26.42 9.04
N THR A 54 43.55 -27.42 8.35
CA THR A 54 43.83 -27.75 6.95
C THR A 54 43.15 -26.81 5.95
N LYS A 55 42.19 -25.98 6.38
CA LYS A 55 41.53 -25.01 5.51
C LYS A 55 42.20 -23.66 5.63
N HIS A 56 42.80 -23.22 4.54
CA HIS A 56 43.39 -21.89 4.44
C HIS A 56 42.53 -20.96 3.59
N ALA A 57 42.60 -19.65 3.87
CA ALA A 57 41.75 -18.67 3.19
C ALA A 57 41.94 -18.66 1.65
N ASP A 58 43.13 -18.98 1.15
CA ASP A 58 43.43 -19.11 -0.27
C ASP A 58 42.75 -20.32 -0.92
N ASP A 59 42.48 -21.39 -0.17
CA ASP A 59 41.79 -22.58 -0.69
C ASP A 59 40.34 -22.28 -1.07
N TRP A 60 39.70 -21.32 -0.39
CA TRP A 60 38.37 -20.87 -0.76
C TRP A 60 38.35 -20.33 -2.19
N PHE A 61 39.32 -19.48 -2.53
CA PHE A 61 39.45 -18.90 -3.87
C PHE A 61 39.84 -19.93 -4.92
N LYS A 62 40.49 -21.05 -4.57
CA LYS A 62 40.83 -22.08 -5.55
C LYS A 62 39.62 -22.92 -5.99
N ASN A 63 38.51 -22.89 -5.24
CA ASN A 63 37.34 -23.69 -5.56
C ASN A 63 36.61 -23.18 -6.80
N GLN A 64 36.26 -24.10 -7.70
CA GLN A 64 35.52 -23.79 -8.93
C GLN A 64 34.21 -23.04 -8.65
N SER A 65 33.41 -23.48 -7.68
CA SER A 65 32.16 -22.83 -7.29
C SER A 65 32.34 -21.40 -6.76
N THR A 66 33.49 -21.11 -6.14
CA THR A 66 33.82 -19.77 -5.67
C THR A 66 34.20 -18.86 -6.84
N GLN A 67 34.93 -19.38 -7.82
CA GLN A 67 35.26 -18.64 -9.03
C GLN A 67 34.00 -18.30 -9.84
N GLU A 68 33.06 -19.24 -9.96
CA GLU A 68 31.74 -18.99 -10.57
C GLU A 68 30.99 -17.88 -9.83
N LEU A 69 30.90 -17.96 -8.50
CA LEU A 69 30.28 -16.92 -7.67
C LEU A 69 30.92 -15.53 -7.89
N LEU A 70 32.25 -15.46 -7.88
CA LEU A 70 32.97 -14.19 -8.07
C LEU A 70 32.79 -13.65 -9.49
N SER A 71 32.67 -14.51 -10.49
CA SER A 71 32.39 -14.12 -11.87
C SER A 71 30.99 -13.51 -12.02
N GLU A 72 29.97 -14.10 -11.38
CA GLU A 72 28.61 -13.56 -11.36
C GLU A 72 28.54 -12.20 -10.67
N ILE A 73 29.22 -12.05 -9.53
CA ILE A 73 29.30 -10.74 -8.83
C ILE A 73 29.97 -9.69 -9.71
N SER A 74 30.95 -10.10 -10.53
CA SER A 74 31.64 -9.19 -11.45
C SER A 74 30.77 -8.73 -12.62
N LEU A 75 29.70 -9.47 -12.96
CA LEU A 75 28.72 -9.07 -13.99
C LEU A 75 27.76 -7.98 -13.51
N ASP A 76 27.56 -7.85 -12.18
CA ASP A 76 26.84 -6.73 -11.60
C ASP A 76 27.69 -5.45 -11.74
N ARG A 77 27.44 -4.70 -12.82
CA ARG A 77 28.18 -3.48 -13.15
C ARG A 77 28.12 -2.44 -12.04
N LEU A 78 27.02 -2.39 -11.29
CA LEU A 78 26.86 -1.38 -10.25
C LEU A 78 27.67 -1.74 -9.01
N PHE A 79 27.71 -3.03 -8.66
CA PHE A 79 28.53 -3.54 -7.57
C PHE A 79 30.03 -3.54 -7.90
N SER A 80 30.41 -4.02 -9.08
CA SER A 80 31.80 -4.19 -9.54
C SER A 80 32.56 -2.86 -9.64
N VAL A 81 31.87 -1.76 -9.96
CA VAL A 81 32.47 -0.42 -10.03
C VAL A 81 32.71 0.19 -8.65
N MET A 82 31.86 -0.11 -7.67
CA MET A 82 31.89 0.58 -6.37
C MET A 82 32.57 -0.22 -5.26
N HIS A 83 32.64 -1.55 -5.38
CA HIS A 83 33.08 -2.43 -4.29
C HIS A 83 34.10 -3.47 -4.77
N LYS A 84 35.17 -3.62 -3.99
CA LYS A 84 36.06 -4.78 -4.12
C LYS A 84 35.42 -5.99 -3.45
N THR A 85 35.45 -7.15 -4.11
CA THR A 85 34.93 -8.40 -3.52
C THR A 85 35.85 -8.96 -2.45
N HIS A 86 37.17 -8.87 -2.67
CA HIS A 86 38.19 -9.36 -1.77
C HIS A 86 39.54 -8.63 -1.96
N GLU A 87 40.39 -8.69 -0.94
CA GLU A 87 41.73 -8.12 -0.95
C GLU A 87 42.67 -8.90 -0.03
N ASN A 88 43.90 -9.20 -0.47
CA ASN A 88 44.92 -9.81 0.38
C ASN A 88 45.87 -8.76 0.94
N ARG A 89 45.75 -8.47 2.24
CA ARG A 89 46.56 -7.47 2.93
C ARG A 89 47.75 -8.12 3.61
N LYS A 90 48.89 -8.17 2.92
CA LYS A 90 50.13 -8.80 3.42
C LYS A 90 50.98 -7.89 4.32
N ASN A 91 50.85 -6.57 4.17
CA ASN A 91 51.69 -5.56 4.85
C ASN A 91 51.20 -5.19 6.27
N LEU A 92 50.25 -5.95 6.83
CA LEU A 92 49.67 -5.70 8.15
C LEU A 92 50.35 -6.54 9.25
N PRO A 93 50.16 -6.19 10.53
CA PRO A 93 50.54 -7.02 11.66
C PRO A 93 50.01 -8.46 11.54
N ILE A 94 50.71 -9.43 12.14
CA ILE A 94 50.44 -10.86 11.93
C ILE A 94 49.02 -11.30 12.27
N ASN A 95 48.37 -10.64 13.23
CA ASN A 95 46.99 -10.86 13.64
C ASN A 95 45.95 -10.22 12.70
N LEU A 96 46.33 -9.20 11.94
CA LEU A 96 45.44 -8.44 11.05
C LEU A 96 45.69 -8.72 9.56
N ARG A 97 46.82 -9.33 9.19
CA ARG A 97 47.12 -9.66 7.79
C ARG A 97 46.26 -10.80 7.26
N GLY A 98 46.21 -10.91 5.93
CA GLY A 98 45.54 -11.99 5.22
C GLY A 98 44.43 -11.48 4.30
N TYR A 99 43.54 -12.40 3.92
CA TYR A 99 42.44 -12.09 3.02
C TYR A 99 41.28 -11.40 3.76
N TYR A 100 40.78 -10.35 3.15
CA TYR A 100 39.58 -9.63 3.52
C TYR A 100 38.53 -9.81 2.43
N VAL A 101 37.27 -10.01 2.83
CA VAL A 101 36.14 -10.23 1.93
C VAL A 101 35.01 -9.25 2.22
N HIS A 102 34.24 -8.93 1.19
CA HIS A 102 33.08 -8.06 1.31
C HIS A 102 32.03 -8.67 2.25
N ARG A 103 31.26 -7.81 2.94
CA ARG A 103 30.19 -8.18 3.89
C ARG A 103 29.26 -9.28 3.38
N LEU A 104 28.87 -9.22 2.10
CA LEU A 104 27.96 -10.20 1.48
C LEU A 104 28.59 -11.59 1.32
N LEU A 105 29.91 -11.69 1.24
CA LEU A 105 30.64 -12.95 1.10
C LEU A 105 30.94 -13.62 2.44
N VAL A 106 30.75 -12.95 3.57
CA VAL A 106 31.00 -13.49 4.92
C VAL A 106 30.28 -14.81 5.13
N ASN A 107 28.98 -14.86 4.80
CA ASN A 107 28.20 -16.08 4.94
C ASN A 107 28.66 -17.17 3.97
N ALA A 108 29.05 -16.83 2.74
CA ALA A 108 29.56 -17.80 1.78
C ALA A 108 30.87 -18.44 2.26
N VAL A 109 31.80 -17.64 2.78
CA VAL A 109 33.05 -18.12 3.39
C VAL A 109 32.77 -18.97 4.62
N ALA A 110 31.86 -18.54 5.49
CA ALA A 110 31.50 -19.27 6.71
C ALA A 110 30.82 -20.62 6.41
N MET A 111 29.97 -20.70 5.38
CA MET A 111 29.37 -21.95 4.90
C MET A 111 30.42 -22.91 4.36
N TRP A 112 31.36 -22.41 3.57
CA TRP A 112 32.49 -23.21 3.09
C TRP A 112 33.39 -23.67 4.25
N ALA A 113 33.65 -22.80 5.22
CA ALA A 113 34.47 -23.10 6.38
C ALA A 113 33.88 -24.24 7.22
N SER A 114 32.57 -24.16 7.52
CA SER A 114 31.88 -25.11 8.38
C SER A 114 30.49 -25.49 7.83
N PRO A 115 30.28 -26.75 7.43
CA PRO A 115 28.95 -27.26 7.06
C PRO A 115 27.90 -27.10 8.16
N ARG A 116 28.34 -27.10 9.43
CA ARG A 116 27.44 -26.87 10.58
C ARG A 116 26.87 -25.46 10.57
N TYR A 117 27.69 -24.47 10.20
CA TYR A 117 27.24 -23.09 10.05
C TYR A 117 26.28 -22.96 8.86
N ALA A 118 26.52 -23.68 7.76
CA ALA A 118 25.60 -23.70 6.62
C ALA A 118 24.19 -24.15 7.00
N TRP A 119 24.05 -25.20 7.80
CA TRP A 119 22.75 -25.60 8.33
C TRP A 119 22.05 -24.48 9.12
N HIS A 120 22.82 -23.72 9.91
CA HIS A 120 22.30 -22.61 10.69
C HIS A 120 21.79 -21.46 9.81
N VAL A 121 22.50 -21.17 8.72
CA VAL A 121 22.09 -20.18 7.71
C VAL A 121 20.80 -20.64 7.00
N TYR A 122 20.70 -21.92 6.62
CA TYR A 122 19.48 -22.44 6.00
C TYR A 122 18.27 -22.35 6.91
N ARG A 123 18.44 -22.66 8.20
CA ARG A 123 17.37 -22.50 9.19
C ARG A 123 16.95 -21.04 9.36
N LEU A 124 17.92 -20.12 9.40
CA LEU A 124 17.63 -18.69 9.51
C LEU A 124 16.84 -18.19 8.29
N LEU A 125 17.21 -18.62 7.07
CA LEU A 125 16.49 -18.31 5.84
C LEU A 125 15.07 -18.86 5.85
N ASP A 126 14.86 -20.11 6.31
CA ASP A 126 13.52 -20.68 6.42
C ASP A 126 12.64 -19.93 7.43
N GLU A 127 13.21 -19.56 8.58
CA GLU A 127 12.51 -18.76 9.60
C GLU A 127 12.08 -17.39 9.05
N ILE A 128 12.93 -16.70 8.30
CA ILE A 128 12.61 -15.42 7.64
C ILE A 128 11.47 -15.61 6.63
N HIS A 129 11.59 -16.58 5.71
CA HIS A 129 10.54 -16.82 4.72
C HIS A 129 9.21 -17.24 5.37
N ARG A 130 9.26 -17.96 6.50
CA ARG A 130 8.06 -18.31 7.26
C ARG A 130 7.40 -17.07 7.88
N GLN A 131 8.19 -16.14 8.40
CA GLN A 131 7.68 -14.87 8.92
C GLN A 131 7.03 -14.03 7.80
N GLU A 132 7.71 -13.88 6.66
CA GLU A 132 7.17 -13.16 5.49
C GLU A 132 5.85 -13.74 5.00
N ARG A 133 5.74 -15.07 4.90
CA ARG A 133 4.48 -15.75 4.56
C ARG A 133 3.38 -15.42 5.55
N GLY A 134 3.67 -15.52 6.85
CA GLY A 134 2.70 -15.21 7.90
C GLY A 134 2.23 -13.74 7.88
N GLU A 135 3.11 -12.79 7.56
CA GLU A 135 2.74 -11.39 7.39
C GLU A 135 1.86 -11.16 6.15
N MET A 136 2.15 -11.84 5.05
CA MET A 136 1.31 -11.79 3.85
C MET A 136 -0.08 -12.38 4.11
N GLU A 137 -0.17 -13.51 4.79
CA GLU A 137 -1.44 -14.14 5.16
C GLU A 137 -2.27 -13.21 6.06
N LYS A 138 -1.67 -12.56 7.05
CA LYS A 138 -2.36 -11.56 7.89
C LYS A 138 -2.90 -10.38 7.06
N LYS A 139 -2.11 -9.88 6.10
CA LYS A 139 -2.54 -8.79 5.21
C LYS A 139 -3.70 -9.22 4.31
N LEU A 140 -3.71 -10.47 3.86
CA LEU A 140 -4.81 -11.03 3.07
C LEU A 140 -6.08 -11.17 3.90
N GLN A 141 -5.99 -11.78 5.09
CA GLN A 141 -7.12 -11.91 6.02
C GLN A 141 -7.74 -10.54 6.36
N ALA A 142 -6.91 -9.55 6.69
CA ALA A 142 -7.39 -8.19 6.96
C ALA A 142 -8.10 -7.55 5.74
N LYS A 143 -7.64 -7.83 4.51
CA LYS A 143 -8.31 -7.36 3.30
C LYS A 143 -9.66 -8.06 3.10
N ASP A 144 -9.73 -9.37 3.33
CA ASP A 144 -10.95 -10.16 3.18
C ASP A 144 -12.03 -9.71 4.19
N GLU A 145 -11.65 -9.45 5.44
CA GLU A 145 -12.56 -8.90 6.47
C GLU A 145 -13.13 -7.52 6.06
N VAL A 146 -12.27 -6.65 5.51
CA VAL A 146 -12.70 -5.34 5.01
C VAL A 146 -13.65 -5.49 3.82
N ILE A 147 -13.38 -6.40 2.89
CA ILE A 147 -14.27 -6.70 1.76
C ILE A 147 -15.63 -7.18 2.27
N GLU A 148 -15.66 -8.12 3.19
CA GLU A 148 -16.91 -8.66 3.76
C GLU A 148 -17.74 -7.54 4.44
N SER A 149 -17.08 -6.65 5.18
CA SER A 149 -17.75 -5.51 5.83
C SER A 149 -18.33 -4.50 4.82
N LYS A 150 -17.62 -4.26 3.71
CA LYS A 150 -18.08 -3.40 2.62
C LYS A 150 -19.25 -4.04 1.88
N ASP A 151 -19.19 -5.34 1.62
CA ASP A 151 -20.29 -6.08 0.97
C ASP A 151 -21.55 -6.04 1.81
N LYS A 152 -21.47 -6.28 3.12
CA LYS A 152 -22.61 -6.10 4.05
C LYS A 152 -23.18 -4.69 3.99
N SER A 153 -22.32 -3.67 3.89
CA SER A 153 -22.74 -2.27 3.78
C SER A 153 -23.40 -1.95 2.44
N ILE A 154 -22.90 -2.52 1.34
CA ILE A 154 -23.49 -2.41 0.00
C ILE A 154 -24.86 -3.07 -0.02
N GLN A 155 -24.99 -4.29 0.50
CA GLN A 155 -26.28 -5.01 0.57
C GLN A 155 -27.36 -4.20 1.28
N LYS A 156 -27.05 -3.52 2.39
CA LYS A 156 -27.97 -2.60 3.09
C LYS A 156 -28.36 -1.35 2.28
N ARG A 157 -27.62 -1.01 1.22
CA ARG A 157 -27.89 0.14 0.34
C ARG A 157 -28.67 -0.26 -0.90
N ILE A 158 -28.58 -1.51 -1.37
CA ILE A 158 -29.27 -2.01 -2.57
C ILE A 158 -30.76 -1.62 -2.62
N PRO A 159 -31.58 -1.77 -1.56
CA PRO A 159 -33.00 -1.43 -1.62
C PRO A 159 -33.27 0.08 -1.82
N ARG A 160 -32.33 0.94 -1.42
CA ARG A 160 -32.42 2.41 -1.55
C ARG A 160 -31.76 2.93 -2.83
N SER A 161 -31.07 2.06 -3.56
CA SER A 161 -30.40 2.41 -4.79
C SER A 161 -31.42 2.62 -5.91
N VAL A 162 -31.17 3.64 -6.71
CA VAL A 162 -31.99 3.91 -7.90
C VAL A 162 -31.73 2.80 -8.91
N PRO A 163 -32.77 2.12 -9.44
CA PRO A 163 -32.59 1.10 -10.46
C PRO A 163 -31.88 1.67 -11.69
N LYS A 164 -30.98 0.88 -12.27
CA LYS A 164 -30.18 1.27 -13.43
C LYS A 164 -31.11 1.67 -14.60
N GLY A 165 -30.87 2.85 -15.19
CA GLY A 165 -31.69 3.41 -16.26
C GLY A 165 -32.98 4.11 -15.79
N LYS A 166 -33.23 4.17 -14.48
CA LYS A 166 -34.34 4.93 -13.88
C LYS A 166 -33.90 6.24 -13.23
N GLU A 167 -32.63 6.60 -13.34
CA GLU A 167 -32.05 7.76 -12.67
C GLU A 167 -32.74 9.07 -13.07
N LYS A 168 -33.16 9.19 -14.34
CA LYS A 168 -33.79 10.39 -14.92
C LYS A 168 -35.24 10.17 -15.37
N SER A 169 -35.98 9.28 -14.70
CA SER A 169 -37.34 8.89 -15.10
C SER A 169 -38.46 9.87 -14.70
N TYR A 170 -38.14 11.13 -14.35
CA TYR A 170 -39.13 12.12 -13.95
C TYR A 170 -39.17 13.32 -14.90
N LYS A 171 -40.35 13.92 -14.98
CA LYS A 171 -40.65 15.19 -15.67
C LYS A 171 -41.16 16.20 -14.66
N TYR A 172 -40.90 17.47 -14.94
CA TYR A 172 -41.34 18.59 -14.14
C TYR A 172 -42.10 19.59 -14.99
N MET A 173 -43.24 20.05 -14.50
CA MET A 173 -44.07 21.02 -15.19
C MET A 173 -44.62 22.03 -14.19
N ILE A 174 -44.60 23.30 -14.58
CA ILE A 174 -45.31 24.38 -13.91
C ILE A 174 -46.38 24.87 -14.87
N TYR A 175 -47.62 24.90 -14.44
CA TYR A 175 -48.72 25.45 -15.23
C TYR A 175 -49.55 26.42 -14.40
N THR A 176 -50.18 27.37 -15.10
CA THR A 176 -50.99 28.43 -14.52
C THR A 176 -52.47 28.07 -14.59
N GLU A 177 -53.20 28.45 -13.55
CA GLU A 177 -54.66 28.40 -13.50
C GLU A 177 -55.19 29.73 -12.99
N GLU A 178 -56.11 30.33 -13.75
CA GLU A 178 -56.80 31.56 -13.40
C GLU A 178 -57.89 31.24 -12.37
N LEU A 179 -58.05 32.09 -11.36
CA LEU A 179 -59.03 31.89 -10.30
C LEU A 179 -60.38 32.48 -10.70
N GLU A 180 -61.44 31.67 -10.63
CA GLU A 180 -62.79 32.06 -11.06
C GLU A 180 -63.52 32.99 -10.06
N LYS A 181 -62.99 33.16 -8.84
CA LYS A 181 -63.62 33.98 -7.79
C LYS A 181 -63.35 35.46 -8.01
N GLU A 182 -64.39 36.29 -7.84
CA GLU A 182 -64.29 37.75 -8.03
C GLU A 182 -63.27 38.44 -7.10
N GLU A 183 -63.00 37.86 -5.92
CA GLU A 183 -62.06 38.39 -4.93
C GLU A 183 -60.58 38.15 -5.29
N ASP A 184 -60.30 37.18 -6.17
CA ASP A 184 -58.93 36.73 -6.51
C ASP A 184 -58.56 36.95 -7.98
N ARG A 185 -59.31 37.81 -8.71
CA ARG A 185 -59.10 38.04 -10.16
C ARG A 185 -57.68 38.49 -10.53
N ASP A 186 -56.97 39.11 -9.59
CA ASP A 186 -55.60 39.59 -9.79
C ASP A 186 -54.52 38.55 -9.40
N MET A 187 -54.92 37.35 -8.96
CA MET A 187 -54.02 36.27 -8.57
C MET A 187 -54.04 35.11 -9.55
N VAL A 188 -52.86 34.51 -9.78
CA VAL A 188 -52.69 33.33 -10.64
C VAL A 188 -52.18 32.17 -9.81
N MET A 189 -52.83 31.01 -9.92
CA MET A 189 -52.39 29.80 -9.24
C MET A 189 -51.30 29.09 -10.05
N LEU A 190 -50.17 28.82 -9.40
CA LEU A 190 -49.06 28.05 -9.99
C LEU A 190 -49.05 26.62 -9.47
N HIS A 191 -49.26 25.67 -10.38
CA HIS A 191 -49.19 24.25 -10.07
C HIS A 191 -47.80 23.68 -10.33
N LEU A 192 -47.09 23.36 -9.25
CA LEU A 192 -45.73 22.78 -9.29
C LEU A 192 -45.78 21.24 -9.31
N VAL A 193 -45.72 20.63 -10.50
CA VAL A 193 -45.97 19.20 -10.65
C VAL A 193 -44.73 18.43 -11.09
N ARG A 194 -44.38 17.41 -10.29
CA ARG A 194 -43.36 16.41 -10.61
C ARG A 194 -44.02 15.05 -10.81
N ARG A 195 -43.80 14.40 -11.96
CA ARG A 195 -44.38 13.09 -12.28
C ARG A 195 -43.36 12.16 -12.92
N ASN A 196 -43.59 10.86 -12.79
CA ASN A 196 -42.81 9.86 -13.53
C ASN A 196 -43.16 9.95 -15.02
N ASN A 197 -42.20 9.64 -15.90
CA ASN A 197 -42.41 9.58 -17.35
C ASN A 197 -43.64 8.75 -17.74
N LYS A 198 -43.89 7.64 -17.04
CA LYS A 198 -45.03 6.75 -17.30
C LYS A 198 -46.39 7.32 -16.90
N SER A 199 -46.44 8.23 -15.92
CA SER A 199 -47.68 8.78 -15.39
C SER A 199 -47.92 10.22 -15.86
N PHE A 200 -47.13 10.70 -16.84
CA PHE A 200 -47.25 12.09 -17.30
C PHE A 200 -48.40 12.28 -18.30
N TYR A 201 -48.98 11.20 -18.83
CA TYR A 201 -50.07 11.26 -19.81
C TYR A 201 -51.27 12.08 -19.34
N ASP A 202 -51.58 12.07 -18.05
CA ASP A 202 -52.67 12.85 -17.45
C ASP A 202 -52.51 14.36 -17.65
N LEU A 203 -51.25 14.82 -17.75
CA LEU A 203 -50.89 16.22 -17.94
C LEU A 203 -50.64 16.58 -19.40
N ALA A 204 -50.73 15.62 -20.34
CA ALA A 204 -50.40 15.85 -21.75
C ALA A 204 -51.32 16.88 -22.42
N LYS A 205 -52.57 17.02 -21.94
CA LYS A 205 -53.51 18.04 -22.42
C LYS A 205 -53.05 19.45 -22.03
N ILE A 206 -52.63 19.63 -20.77
CA ILE A 206 -52.15 20.91 -20.24
C ILE A 206 -50.80 21.25 -20.86
N TYR A 207 -49.92 20.27 -21.01
CA TYR A 207 -48.61 20.44 -21.65
C TYR A 207 -48.69 21.06 -23.06
N LYS A 208 -49.74 20.72 -23.82
CA LYS A 208 -49.99 21.25 -25.18
C LYS A 208 -50.80 22.55 -25.21
N SER A 209 -51.19 23.09 -24.06
CA SER A 209 -51.98 24.31 -23.93
C SER A 209 -51.12 25.50 -23.54
N ASP A 210 -51.63 26.72 -23.74
CA ASP A 210 -50.95 27.96 -23.34
C ASP A 210 -50.82 28.13 -21.82
N ARG A 211 -51.49 27.27 -21.02
CA ARG A 211 -51.35 27.22 -19.56
C ARG A 211 -50.01 26.66 -19.10
N ASN A 212 -49.28 25.97 -19.98
CA ASN A 212 -47.96 25.43 -19.65
C ASN A 212 -46.93 26.55 -19.59
N TRP A 213 -46.48 26.88 -18.38
CA TRP A 213 -45.53 27.98 -18.17
C TRP A 213 -44.07 27.50 -18.19
N PHE A 214 -43.79 26.32 -17.63
CA PHE A 214 -42.46 25.74 -17.65
C PHE A 214 -42.50 24.21 -17.74
N TYR A 215 -41.61 23.63 -18.54
CA TYR A 215 -41.50 22.18 -18.68
C TYR A 215 -40.04 21.73 -18.78
N ARG A 216 -39.71 20.66 -18.07
CA ARG A 216 -38.38 20.02 -18.13
C ARG A 216 -38.47 18.50 -18.05
N GLU A 217 -37.79 17.84 -18.97
CA GLU A 217 -37.64 16.39 -18.99
C GLU A 217 -36.33 15.93 -18.35
N ASN A 218 -36.22 14.62 -18.14
CA ASN A 218 -35.01 13.94 -17.66
C ASN A 218 -34.57 14.41 -16.28
N LEU A 219 -35.52 14.70 -15.38
CA LEU A 219 -35.23 15.06 -14.01
C LEU A 219 -34.70 13.87 -13.21
N PRO A 220 -33.64 14.08 -12.41
CA PRO A 220 -33.16 13.08 -11.47
C PRO A 220 -34.23 12.69 -10.44
N ILE A 221 -34.23 11.42 -10.02
CA ILE A 221 -35.16 10.92 -8.99
C ILE A 221 -34.97 11.59 -7.61
N SER A 222 -33.76 12.08 -7.32
CA SER A 222 -33.39 12.69 -6.05
C SER A 222 -33.66 14.19 -5.95
N MET A 223 -34.14 14.84 -7.02
CA MET A 223 -34.30 16.30 -7.04
C MET A 223 -35.67 16.74 -6.48
N THR A 224 -35.69 17.77 -5.64
CA THR A 224 -36.91 18.43 -5.10
C THR A 224 -36.98 19.92 -5.48
N PRO A 225 -37.23 20.26 -6.76
CA PRO A 225 -37.27 21.67 -7.21
C PRO A 225 -38.33 22.52 -6.51
N ASN A 226 -39.41 21.89 -6.01
CA ASN A 226 -40.54 22.58 -5.39
C ASN A 226 -40.14 23.41 -4.18
N GLU A 227 -39.27 22.88 -3.32
CA GLU A 227 -38.85 23.60 -2.10
C GLU A 227 -38.06 24.86 -2.45
N GLN A 228 -37.13 24.75 -3.40
CA GLN A 228 -36.34 25.87 -3.89
C GLN A 228 -37.22 26.95 -4.54
N ILE A 229 -38.23 26.55 -5.33
CA ILE A 229 -39.16 27.50 -5.96
C ILE A 229 -39.99 28.22 -4.89
N LYS A 230 -40.51 27.49 -3.88
CA LYS A 230 -41.24 28.11 -2.76
C LYS A 230 -40.36 29.10 -1.98
N GLU A 231 -39.09 28.79 -1.75
CA GLU A 231 -38.14 29.71 -1.11
C GLU A 231 -37.89 30.96 -1.94
N ILE A 232 -37.69 30.81 -3.26
CA ILE A 232 -37.52 31.96 -4.17
C ILE A 232 -38.73 32.88 -4.10
N VAL A 233 -39.94 32.33 -4.14
CA VAL A 233 -41.18 33.11 -4.05
C VAL A 233 -41.24 33.88 -2.72
N LYS A 234 -40.97 33.22 -1.59
CA LYS A 234 -40.94 33.86 -0.26
C LYS A 234 -39.91 34.99 -0.15
N ASN A 235 -38.76 34.86 -0.81
CA ASN A 235 -37.69 35.85 -0.75
C ASN A 235 -37.91 37.04 -1.71
N THR A 236 -38.72 36.85 -2.77
CA THR A 236 -38.88 37.83 -3.85
C THR A 236 -40.15 38.67 -3.68
N LEU A 237 -41.23 38.07 -3.17
CA LEU A 237 -42.52 38.73 -3.02
C LEU A 237 -42.78 39.09 -1.55
N PRO A 238 -43.45 40.23 -1.25
CA PRO A 238 -43.90 40.53 0.10
C PRO A 238 -44.94 39.52 0.57
N GLN A 239 -45.00 39.25 1.89
CA GLN A 239 -45.87 38.21 2.47
C GLN A 239 -47.38 38.37 2.19
N THR A 240 -47.82 39.56 1.79
CA THR A 240 -49.21 39.85 1.43
C THR A 240 -49.57 39.46 -0.02
N HIS A 241 -48.59 39.09 -0.84
CA HIS A 241 -48.76 38.85 -2.29
C HIS A 241 -48.66 37.38 -2.70
N TYR A 242 -48.59 36.44 -1.75
CA TYR A 242 -48.57 35.02 -2.06
C TYR A 242 -49.25 34.18 -0.98
N ASP A 243 -49.90 33.08 -1.40
CA ASP A 243 -50.34 32.00 -0.52
C ASP A 243 -49.69 30.69 -1.00
N ILE A 244 -48.98 29.99 -0.11
CA ILE A 244 -48.28 28.75 -0.42
C ILE A 244 -48.83 27.64 0.47
N LYS A 245 -49.50 26.67 -0.16
CA LYS A 245 -49.91 25.40 0.45
C LYS A 245 -48.79 24.36 0.40
#